data_AF-A0A4S0KPV6-F1
#
_entry.id   AF-A0A4S0KPV6-F1
#
_cell.length_a   1.000
_cell.length_b   1.000
_cell.length_c   1.000
_cell.angle_alpha   90.00
_cell.angle_beta   90.00
_cell.angle_gamma   90.00
#
_symmetry.space_group_name_H-M   'P 1'
#
loop_
_entity.id
_entity.type
_entity.pdbx_description
1 polymer ?
#
loop_
_entity_poly.entity_id
_entity_poly.type
_entity_poly.pdbx_seq_one_letter_code
_entity_poly.pdbx_strand_id
1 'polypeptide(L)'
;MLGDLIASLEDPIVAVAVVAAFDEPGLLARLAAAAEAAGHSPADIVGSAVRNFVDTASDDLWTQLIGIMNRAQDPGLAAIRAILEKTLPDVEA
;
A
#
# COMPACT_ATOMS: atom_id res chain seq x y z
N MET A 1 11.03 2.43 -12.27
CA MET A 1 9.63 2.59 -12.74
C MET A 1 8.73 1.74 -11.86
N LEU A 2 7.41 1.96 -11.79
CA LEU A 2 6.55 1.32 -10.77
C LEU A 2 6.73 -0.21 -10.65
N GLY A 3 7.07 -0.92 -11.73
CA GLY A 3 7.46 -2.33 -11.69
C GLY A 3 8.65 -2.64 -10.77
N ASP A 4 9.67 -1.78 -10.74
CA ASP A 4 10.81 -1.88 -9.82
C ASP A 4 10.39 -1.58 -8.38
N LEU A 5 9.41 -0.67 -8.19
CA LEU A 5 8.85 -0.40 -6.86
C LEU A 5 8.07 -1.62 -6.37
N ILE A 6 7.22 -2.20 -7.20
CA ILE A 6 6.45 -3.43 -6.89
C ILE A 6 7.41 -4.57 -6.57
N ALA A 7 8.44 -4.79 -7.39
CA ALA A 7 9.47 -5.79 -7.12
C ALA A 7 10.25 -5.51 -5.83
N SER A 8 10.51 -4.24 -5.51
CA SER A 8 11.15 -3.87 -4.24
C SER A 8 10.24 -4.11 -3.03
N LEU A 9 8.92 -4.04 -3.19
CA LEU A 9 7.96 -4.30 -2.10
C LEU A 9 7.77 -5.79 -1.81
N GLU A 10 8.25 -6.68 -2.68
CA GLU A 10 8.42 -8.10 -2.37
C GLU A 10 9.56 -8.33 -1.36
N ASP A 11 10.46 -7.35 -1.18
CA ASP A 11 11.45 -7.35 -0.11
C ASP A 11 10.78 -6.90 1.21
N PRO A 12 10.71 -7.78 2.24
CA PRO A 12 10.12 -7.44 3.53
C PRO A 12 10.78 -6.23 4.20
N ILE A 13 12.07 -6.00 3.96
CA ILE A 13 12.82 -4.87 4.55
C ILE A 13 12.33 -3.55 3.96
N VAL A 14 12.14 -3.50 2.64
CA VAL A 14 11.64 -2.32 1.94
C VAL A 14 10.17 -2.09 2.30
N ALA A 15 9.36 -3.14 2.33
CA ALA A 15 7.96 -3.05 2.73
C ALA A 15 7.81 -2.50 4.16
N VAL A 16 8.61 -2.97 5.12
CA VAL A 16 8.63 -2.45 6.50
C VAL A 16 9.08 -1.00 6.54
N ALA A 17 10.10 -0.61 5.78
CA ALA A 17 10.58 0.77 5.73
C ALA A 17 9.52 1.73 5.17
N VAL A 18 8.78 1.31 4.15
CA VAL A 18 7.63 2.06 3.61
C VAL A 18 6.52 2.17 4.64
N VAL A 19 6.20 1.07 5.33
CA VAL A 19 5.19 1.08 6.39
C VAL A 19 5.58 2.06 7.50
N ALA A 20 6.84 2.04 7.93
CA ALA A 20 7.36 2.96 8.95
C ALA A 20 7.40 4.42 8.50
N ALA A 21 7.44 4.69 7.19
CA ALA A 21 7.39 6.03 6.62
C ALA A 21 5.97 6.62 6.56
N PHE A 22 4.92 5.82 6.82
CA PHE A 22 3.56 6.36 6.95
C PHE A 22 3.41 7.13 8.26
N ASP A 23 3.30 8.44 8.18
CA ASP A 23 2.93 9.32 9.30
C ASP A 23 1.39 9.37 9.50
N GLU A 24 0.73 8.21 9.37
CA GLU A 24 -0.72 8.06 9.42
C GLU A 24 -1.08 6.95 10.41
N PRO A 25 -1.22 7.25 11.72
CA PRO A 25 -1.43 6.24 12.75
C PRO A 25 -2.73 5.44 12.55
N GLY A 26 -3.75 6.06 11.94
CA GLY A 26 -5.00 5.38 11.59
C GLY A 26 -4.81 4.29 10.53
N LEU A 27 -4.02 4.57 9.49
CA LEU A 27 -3.72 3.59 8.44
C LEU A 27 -2.86 2.44 8.99
N LEU A 28 -1.89 2.75 9.85
CA LEU A 28 -1.05 1.75 10.51
C LEU A 28 -1.88 0.82 11.42
N ALA A 29 -2.84 1.36 12.16
CA ALA A 29 -3.73 0.55 12.99
C ALA A 29 -4.60 -0.40 12.15
N ARG A 30 -5.13 0.07 11.02
CA ARG A 30 -5.90 -0.78 10.07
C ARG A 30 -5.04 -1.86 9.45
N LEU A 31 -3.81 -1.51 9.05
CA LEU A 31 -2.85 -2.45 8.49
C LEU A 31 -2.50 -3.54 9.51
N ALA A 32 -2.23 -3.16 10.76
CA ALA A 32 -1.98 -4.11 11.85
C ALA A 32 -3.19 -5.01 12.12
N ALA A 33 -4.41 -4.45 12.16
CA ALA A 33 -5.62 -5.24 12.35
C ALA A 33 -5.87 -6.24 11.21
N ALA A 34 -5.64 -5.82 9.96
CA ALA A 34 -5.76 -6.70 8.80
C ALA A 34 -4.69 -7.81 8.80
N ALA A 35 -3.47 -7.48 9.21
CA ALA A 35 -2.38 -8.43 9.37
C ALA A 35 -2.71 -9.50 10.42
N GLU A 36 -3.16 -9.08 11.61
CA GLU A 36 -3.61 -9.97 12.68
C GLU A 36 -4.79 -10.86 12.24
N ALA A 37 -5.80 -10.29 11.58
CA ALA A 37 -6.96 -11.04 11.10
C ALA A 37 -6.60 -12.09 10.04
N ALA A 38 -5.58 -11.81 9.22
CA ALA A 38 -5.11 -12.72 8.19
C ALA A 38 -4.01 -13.69 8.69
N GLY A 39 -3.48 -13.49 9.89
CA GLY A 39 -2.33 -14.26 10.42
C GLY A 39 -1.02 -14.00 9.67
N HIS A 40 -0.91 -12.85 9.01
CA HIS A 40 0.24 -12.45 8.18
C HIS A 40 0.95 -11.25 8.79
N SER A 41 2.17 -10.95 8.36
CA SER A 41 2.84 -9.72 8.80
C SER A 41 2.26 -8.50 8.08
N PRO A 42 2.32 -7.29 8.68
CA PRO A 42 1.94 -6.05 7.99
C PRO A 42 2.64 -5.88 6.63
N ALA A 43 3.90 -6.30 6.51
CA ALA A 43 4.65 -6.25 5.26
C ALA A 43 4.04 -7.17 4.19
N ASP A 44 3.60 -8.38 4.57
CA ASP A 44 2.94 -9.31 3.65
C ASP A 44 1.60 -8.75 3.15
N ILE A 45 0.86 -8.05 4.02
CA ILE A 45 -0.39 -7.37 3.63
C ILE A 45 -0.11 -6.27 2.61
N VAL A 46 0.93 -5.46 2.82
CA VAL A 46 1.32 -4.41 1.86
C VAL A 46 1.71 -5.01 0.52
N GLY A 47 2.61 -6.01 0.51
CA GLY A 47 3.03 -6.68 -0.71
C GLY A 47 1.86 -7.29 -1.47
N SER A 48 0.96 -7.98 -0.75
CA SER A 48 -0.24 -8.60 -1.33
C SER A 48 -1.23 -7.56 -1.88
N ALA A 49 -1.46 -6.46 -1.17
CA ALA A 49 -2.35 -5.39 -1.60
C ALA A 49 -1.83 -4.71 -2.88
N VAL A 50 -0.54 -4.43 -2.93
CA VAL A 50 0.11 -3.82 -4.10
C VAL A 50 0.08 -4.78 -5.30
N ARG A 51 0.39 -6.07 -5.09
CA ARG A 51 0.34 -7.06 -6.16
C ARG A 51 -1.09 -7.24 -6.70
N ASN A 52 -2.06 -7.39 -5.80
CA ASN A 52 -3.46 -7.51 -6.20
C ASN A 52 -3.94 -6.26 -6.95
N PHE A 53 -3.56 -5.06 -6.52
CA PHE A 53 -3.86 -3.84 -7.26
C PHE A 53 -3.26 -3.89 -8.67
N VAL A 54 -2.00 -4.25 -8.82
CA VAL A 54 -1.35 -4.31 -10.14
C VAL A 54 -2.02 -5.31 -11.07
N ASP A 55 -2.41 -6.47 -10.52
CA ASP A 55 -3.02 -7.55 -11.28
C ASP A 55 -4.49 -7.27 -11.65
N THR A 56 -5.20 -6.43 -10.88
CA THR A 56 -6.66 -6.22 -11.01
C THR A 56 -7.09 -4.78 -11.29
N ALA A 57 -6.17 -3.82 -11.24
CA ALA A 57 -6.50 -2.41 -11.44
C ALA A 57 -6.97 -2.14 -12.86
N SER A 58 -8.15 -1.53 -12.96
CA SER A 58 -8.65 -0.99 -14.22
C SER A 58 -7.93 0.32 -14.59
N ASP A 59 -8.04 0.71 -15.86
CA ASP A 59 -7.45 1.96 -16.39
C ASP A 59 -7.83 3.20 -15.57
N ASP A 60 -9.05 3.23 -15.02
CA ASP A 60 -9.52 4.31 -14.16
C ASP A 60 -8.75 4.37 -12.82
N LEU A 61 -8.40 3.21 -12.25
CA LEU A 61 -7.61 3.14 -11.02
C LEU A 61 -6.16 3.51 -11.28
N TRP A 62 -5.62 3.09 -12.42
CA TRP A 62 -4.31 3.50 -12.89
C TRP A 62 -4.22 5.01 -13.08
N THR A 63 -5.23 5.62 -13.71
CA THR A 63 -5.28 7.07 -13.93
C THR A 63 -5.36 7.85 -12.61
N GLN A 64 -6.15 7.38 -11.65
CA GLN A 64 -6.21 7.96 -10.31
C GLN A 64 -4.87 7.86 -9.59
N LEU A 65 -4.22 6.69 -9.61
CA LEU A 65 -2.93 6.47 -8.98
C LEU A 65 -1.86 7.41 -9.56
N ILE A 66 -1.78 7.52 -10.89
CA ILE A 66 -0.87 8.45 -11.58
C ILE A 66 -1.17 9.89 -11.16
N GLY A 67 -2.45 10.25 -11.06
CA GLY A 67 -2.88 11.58 -10.59
C GLY A 67 -2.45 11.89 -9.16
N ILE A 68 -2.48 10.90 -8.26
CA ILE A 68 -2.02 11.03 -6.87
C ILE A 68 -0.49 11.18 -6.85
N MET A 69 0.21 10.27 -7.53
CA MET A 69 1.67 10.27 -7.65
C MET A 69 2.23 11.60 -8.17
N ASN A 70 1.62 12.18 -9.21
CA ASN A 70 2.08 13.44 -9.82
C ASN A 70 1.96 14.66 -8.89
N ARG A 71 1.13 14.57 -7.84
CA ARG A 71 0.92 15.66 -6.87
C ARG A 71 1.67 15.43 -5.57
N ALA A 72 2.23 14.24 -5.37
CA ALA A 72 2.91 13.86 -4.15
C ALA A 72 4.39 14.23 -4.19
N GLN A 73 4.91 14.58 -3.02
CA GLN A 73 6.34 14.83 -2.83
C GLN A 73 7.15 13.53 -2.89
N ASP A 74 6.56 12.43 -2.39
CA ASP A 74 7.02 11.06 -2.58
C ASP A 74 5.95 10.25 -3.34
N PRO A 75 6.11 10.07 -4.65
CA PRO A 75 5.16 9.33 -5.47
C PRO A 75 5.02 7.86 -5.05
N GLY A 76 6.10 7.23 -4.59
CA GLY A 76 6.08 5.81 -4.20
C GLY A 76 5.24 5.61 -2.95
N LEU A 77 5.50 6.42 -1.92
CA LEU A 77 4.73 6.36 -0.68
C LEU A 77 3.25 6.71 -0.91
N ALA A 78 2.96 7.72 -1.73
CA ALA A 78 1.59 8.12 -2.05
C ALA A 78 0.82 7.04 -2.83
N ALA A 79 1.50 6.33 -3.73
CA ALA A 79 0.89 5.21 -4.44
C ALA A 79 0.49 4.09 -3.48
N ILE A 80 1.41 3.68 -2.59
CA ILE A 80 1.16 2.60 -1.63
C ILE A 80 0.07 3.00 -0.65
N ARG A 81 0.08 4.25 -0.16
CA ARG A 81 -1.00 4.81 0.66
C ARG A 81 -2.36 4.62 0.00
N ALA A 82 -2.49 5.06 -1.25
CA ALA A 82 -3.75 5.03 -1.98
C ALA A 82 -4.24 3.58 -2.23
N ILE A 83 -3.31 2.65 -2.48
CA ILE A 83 -3.63 1.23 -2.64
C ILE A 83 -4.12 0.64 -1.31
N LEU A 84 -3.44 0.93 -0.21
CA LEU A 84 -3.81 0.43 1.12
C LEU A 84 -5.15 0.99 1.60
N GLU A 85 -5.38 2.30 1.44
CA GLU A 85 -6.67 2.94 1.77
C GLU A 85 -7.84 2.29 1.02
N LYS A 86 -7.60 1.81 -0.20
CA LYS A 86 -8.63 1.16 -1.02
C LYS A 86 -8.84 -0.32 -0.69
N THR A 87 -7.80 -0.99 -0.20
CA THR A 87 -7.80 -2.44 0.02
C THR A 87 -8.18 -2.79 1.46
N LEU A 88 -7.74 -1.97 2.42
CA LEU A 88 -8.02 -2.18 3.83
C LEU A 88 -9.43 -1.71 4.15
N PRO A 89 -10.24 -2.52 4.87
CA PRO A 89 -11.53 -2.07 5.36
C PRO A 89 -11.37 -0.90 6.34
N ASP A 90 -12.33 0.03 6.33
CA ASP A 90 -12.44 1.00 7.42
C ASP A 90 -12.65 0.22 8.72
N VAL A 91 -11.72 0.39 9.66
CA VAL A 91 -11.93 -0.09 11.02
C VAL A 91 -12.90 0.89 11.66
N GLU A 92 -14.20 0.57 11.63
CA GLU A 92 -15.16 1.22 12.51
C GLU A 92 -14.70 0.98 13.95
N ALA A 93 -14.40 2.09 14.65
CA ALA A 93 -13.91 2.14 16.02
C ALA A 93 -14.99 1.74 17.04
#